data_AF-R9KSG4-F1
#
_entry.id   AF-R9KSG4-F1
#
_cell.length_a   1.000
_cell.length_b   1.000
_cell.length_c   1.000
_cell.angle_alpha   90.00
_cell.angle_beta   90.00
_cell.angle_gamma   90.00
#
_symmetry.space_group_name_H-M   'P 1'
#
loop_
_entity.id
_entity.type
_entity.pdbx_description
1 polymer ?
#
loop_
_entity_poly.entity_id
_entity_poly.type
_entity_poly.pdbx_seq_one_letter_code
_entity_poly.pdbx_strand_id
1 'polypeptide(L)'
;MEKFGEKIGVTKSTISNIENGNRGVTEQMFKSICREFNVREEWLRDGIEPVYDLSEESGIEYIELLMNGVDSSFRDIILDIIKSYSELNDDNKKTVVQFIKSVMKKQQDRN
;
A
#
# COMPACT_ATOMS: atom_id res chain seq x y z
N MET A 1 -4.49 14.81 13.96
CA MET A 1 -5.93 15.05 13.74
C MET A 1 -6.23 16.07 12.66
N GLU A 2 -5.66 17.29 12.69
CA GLU A 2 -5.89 18.28 11.61
C GLU A 2 -5.52 17.76 10.23
N LYS A 3 -4.29 17.28 10.02
CA LYS A 3 -3.84 16.72 8.74
C LYS A 3 -4.69 15.56 8.21
N PHE A 4 -5.22 14.71 9.10
CA PHE A 4 -6.10 13.60 8.73
C PHE A 4 -7.49 14.10 8.33
N GLY A 5 -8.03 15.06 9.10
CA GLY A 5 -9.31 15.68 8.81
C GLY A 5 -9.30 16.45 7.50
N GLU A 6 -8.26 17.24 7.25
CA GLU A 6 -8.04 17.94 5.98
C GLU A 6 -8.09 16.99 4.78
N LYS A 7 -7.39 15.85 4.89
CA LYS A 7 -7.34 14.81 3.85
C LYS A 7 -8.71 14.21 3.52
N ILE A 8 -9.57 13.99 4.51
CA ILE A 8 -10.91 13.38 4.29
C ILE A 8 -12.05 14.42 4.25
N GLY A 9 -11.73 15.71 4.25
CA GLY A 9 -12.68 16.82 4.11
C GLY A 9 -13.48 17.16 5.37
N VAL A 10 -12.93 16.95 6.57
CA VAL A 10 -13.65 17.10 7.85
C VAL A 10 -12.81 17.86 8.88
N THR A 11 -13.48 18.55 9.79
CA THR A 11 -12.79 19.33 10.82
C THR A 11 -12.21 18.42 11.92
N LYS A 12 -11.16 18.88 12.59
CA LYS A 12 -10.63 18.27 13.82
C LYS A 12 -11.72 18.02 14.87
N SER A 13 -12.66 18.95 15.02
CA SER A 13 -13.77 18.81 15.96
C SER A 13 -14.72 17.67 15.58
N THR A 14 -14.88 17.39 14.29
CA THR A 14 -15.68 16.24 13.82
C THR A 14 -14.98 14.93 14.18
N ILE A 15 -13.67 14.83 13.94
CA ILE A 15 -12.87 13.65 14.33
C ILE A 15 -12.92 13.44 15.84
N SER A 16 -12.70 14.48 16.62
CA SER A 16 -12.73 14.39 18.08
C SER A 16 -14.07 13.90 18.61
N ASN A 17 -15.19 14.32 18.00
CA ASN A 17 -16.51 13.81 18.38
C ASN A 17 -16.70 12.34 18.04
N ILE A 18 -16.07 11.85 16.97
CA ILE A 18 -16.11 10.43 16.61
C ILE A 18 -15.31 9.60 17.61
N GLU A 19 -14.08 10.03 17.93
CA GLU A 19 -13.21 9.31 18.87
C GLU A 19 -13.80 9.21 20.28
N ASN A 20 -14.55 10.24 20.70
CA ASN A 20 -15.23 10.24 21.99
C ASN A 20 -16.59 9.54 21.97
N GLY A 21 -17.00 8.94 20.83
CA GLY A 21 -18.29 8.25 20.70
C GLY A 21 -19.51 9.18 20.67
N ASN A 22 -19.30 10.50 20.61
CA ASN A 22 -20.38 11.48 20.51
C ASN A 22 -21.06 11.44 19.13
N ARG A 23 -20.37 10.93 18.10
CA ARG A 23 -20.87 10.76 16.73
C ARG A 23 -20.33 9.49 16.10
N GLY A 24 -21.12 8.85 15.25
CA GLY A 24 -20.66 7.75 14.40
C GLY A 24 -19.93 8.23 13.15
N VAL A 25 -19.10 7.36 12.56
CA VAL A 25 -18.53 7.56 11.23
C VAL A 25 -19.65 7.44 10.20
N THR A 26 -19.77 8.42 9.30
CA THR A 26 -20.75 8.35 8.21
C THR A 26 -20.22 7.54 7.05
N GLU A 27 -21.13 7.02 6.23
CA GLU A 27 -20.80 6.29 5.00
C GLU A 27 -19.92 7.12 4.04
N GLN A 28 -20.16 8.43 3.96
CA GLN A 28 -19.36 9.33 3.15
C GLN A 28 -17.94 9.48 3.70
N MET A 29 -17.78 9.63 5.03
CA MET A 29 -16.46 9.70 5.66
C MET A 29 -15.68 8.41 5.46
N PHE A 30 -16.37 7.28 5.59
CA PHE A 30 -15.81 5.96 5.36
C PHE A 30 -15.23 5.84 3.94
N LYS A 31 -16.02 6.16 2.91
CA LYS A 31 -15.57 6.15 1.51
C LYS A 31 -14.44 7.14 1.23
N SER A 32 -14.48 8.32 1.86
CA SER A 32 -13.38 9.30 1.76
C SER A 32 -12.07 8.75 2.32
N ILE A 33 -12.11 8.02 3.45
CA ILE A 33 -10.93 7.37 4.02
C ILE A 33 -10.40 6.30 3.06
N CYS A 34 -11.25 5.41 2.55
CA CYS A 34 -10.83 4.37 1.60
C CYS A 34 -10.15 4.97 0.37
N ARG A 35 -10.72 6.03 -0.21
CA ARG A 35 -10.16 6.69 -1.40
C ARG A 35 -8.84 7.41 -1.12
N GLU A 36 -8.75 8.14 -0.02
CA GLU A 36 -7.60 9.01 0.27
C GLU A 36 -6.37 8.23 0.77
N PHE A 37 -6.59 7.05 1.35
CA PHE A 37 -5.53 6.22 1.92
C PHE A 37 -5.41 4.85 1.22
N ASN A 38 -6.16 4.65 0.12
CA ASN A 38 -6.19 3.42 -0.65
C ASN A 38 -6.45 2.15 0.20
N VAL A 39 -7.29 2.29 1.23
CA VAL A 39 -7.62 1.22 2.18
C VAL A 39 -8.87 0.48 1.72
N ARG A 40 -8.88 -0.85 1.89
CA ARG A 40 -10.05 -1.67 1.56
C ARG A 40 -11.17 -1.44 2.55
N GLU A 41 -12.38 -1.39 2.02
CA GLU A 41 -13.60 -1.23 2.80
C GLU A 41 -13.80 -2.40 3.78
N GLU A 42 -13.57 -3.64 3.32
CA GLU A 42 -13.69 -4.83 4.15
C GLU A 42 -12.68 -4.85 5.31
N TRP A 43 -11.50 -4.26 5.10
CA TRP A 43 -10.53 -4.08 6.17
C TRP A 43 -10.98 -3.00 7.15
N LEU A 44 -11.39 -1.83 6.63
CA LEU A 44 -11.75 -0.70 7.48
C LEU A 44 -13.06 -0.93 8.27
N ARG A 45 -13.98 -1.76 7.76
CA ARG A 45 -15.21 -2.16 8.50
C ARG A 45 -14.98 -3.34 9.43
N ASP A 46 -14.40 -4.41 8.90
CA ASP A 46 -14.48 -5.74 9.50
C ASP A 46 -13.11 -6.32 9.84
N GLY A 47 -12.01 -5.60 9.55
CA GLY A 47 -10.65 -6.06 9.79
C GLY A 47 -10.20 -7.18 8.85
N ILE A 48 -10.88 -7.36 7.71
CA ILE A 48 -10.59 -8.43 6.75
C ILE A 48 -9.41 -8.03 5.87
N GLU A 49 -8.31 -8.77 5.96
CA GLU A 49 -7.13 -8.60 5.11
C GLU A 49 -7.44 -8.82 3.60
N PRO A 50 -6.62 -8.28 2.68
CA PRO A 50 -5.56 -7.28 2.89
C PRO A 50 -6.07 -5.88 3.29
N VAL A 51 -5.24 -5.14 4.03
CA VAL A 51 -5.45 -3.72 4.41
C VAL A 51 -5.72 -2.82 3.21
N TYR A 52 -4.93 -2.93 2.15
CA TYR A 52 -4.94 -2.02 1.01
C TYR A 52 -5.52 -2.67 -0.24
N ASP A 53 -6.08 -1.85 -1.13
CA ASP A 53 -6.38 -2.29 -2.48
C ASP A 53 -5.06 -2.35 -3.25
N LEU A 54 -4.78 -3.47 -3.93
CA LEU A 54 -3.51 -3.73 -4.62
C LEU A 54 -3.69 -3.78 -6.14
N SER A 55 -4.70 -3.08 -6.67
CA SER A 55 -4.81 -2.82 -8.11
C SER A 55 -3.51 -2.22 -8.68
N GLU A 56 -3.21 -2.44 -9.96
CA GLU A 56 -1.90 -2.11 -10.56
C GLU A 56 -1.46 -0.63 -10.37
N GLU A 57 -2.40 0.32 -10.36
CA GLU A 57 -2.10 1.74 -10.12
C GLU A 57 -1.66 2.04 -8.68
N SER A 58 -2.10 1.22 -7.72
CA SER A 58 -1.86 1.42 -6.28
C SER A 58 -0.66 0.66 -5.70
N GLY A 59 -0.13 -0.32 -6.45
CA GLY A 59 0.98 -1.17 -6.00
C GLY A 59 2.27 -0.38 -5.75
N ILE A 60 2.55 0.63 -6.58
CA ILE A 60 3.77 1.44 -6.47
C ILE A 60 3.75 2.31 -5.21
N GLU A 61 2.65 3.02 -4.94
CA GLU A 61 2.51 3.82 -3.71
C GLU A 61 2.62 2.94 -2.45
N TYR A 62 2.10 1.71 -2.49
CA TYR A 62 2.25 0.76 -1.39
C TYR A 62 3.70 0.31 -1.20
N ILE A 63 4.41 0.01 -2.29
CA ILE A 63 5.83 -0.32 -2.23
C ILE A 63 6.61 0.87 -1.64
N GLU A 64 6.32 2.10 -2.07
CA GLU A 64 6.93 3.29 -1.51
C GLU A 64 6.67 3.46 -0.01
N LEU A 65 5.45 3.13 0.46
CA LEU A 65 5.09 3.11 1.87
C LEU A 65 5.88 2.07 2.65
N LEU A 66 5.96 0.83 2.15
CA LEU A 66 6.75 -0.25 2.75
C LEU A 66 8.25 0.07 2.80
N MET A 67 8.71 0.91 1.87
CA MET A 67 10.10 1.36 1.77
C MET A 67 10.43 2.59 2.61
N ASN A 68 9.50 3.10 3.41
CA ASN A 68 9.80 4.16 4.37
C ASN A 68 10.78 3.65 5.43
N GLY A 69 11.90 4.36 5.58
CA GLY A 69 12.99 3.98 6.49
C GLY A 69 14.06 3.08 5.87
N VAL A 70 13.90 2.69 4.61
CA VAL A 70 14.96 2.07 3.81
C VAL A 70 15.89 3.15 3.25
N ASP A 71 17.18 2.84 3.15
CA ASP A 71 18.17 3.72 2.51
C ASP A 71 17.69 4.15 1.11
N SER A 72 17.84 5.45 0.81
CA SER A 72 17.29 6.03 -0.44
C SER A 72 17.89 5.38 -1.68
N SER A 73 19.17 5.00 -1.67
CA SER A 73 19.81 4.37 -2.83
C SER A 73 19.27 2.96 -3.07
N PHE A 74 19.01 2.19 -2.01
CA PHE A 74 18.41 0.86 -2.13
C PHE A 74 16.92 0.95 -2.53
N ARG A 75 16.20 1.94 -1.99
CA ARG A 75 14.80 2.22 -2.38
C ARG A 75 14.68 2.51 -3.87
N ASP A 76 15.51 3.41 -4.40
CA ASP A 76 15.47 3.80 -5.81
C ASP A 76 15.72 2.60 -6.73
N ILE A 77 16.70 1.76 -6.40
CA ILE A 77 17.01 0.53 -7.16
C ILE A 77 15.80 -0.41 -7.21
N ILE A 78 15.11 -0.63 -6.09
CA ILE A 78 14.00 -1.56 -6.06
C ILE A 78 12.78 -0.99 -6.82
N LEU A 79 12.52 0.31 -6.70
CA LEU A 79 11.45 0.95 -7.48
C LEU A 79 11.71 0.83 -8.98
N ASP A 80 12.95 1.04 -9.42
CA ASP A 80 13.34 0.89 -10.83
C ASP A 80 13.19 -0.55 -11.32
N ILE A 81 13.56 -1.54 -10.49
CA ILE A 81 13.37 -2.97 -10.81
C ILE A 81 11.88 -3.29 -10.98
N ILE A 82 11.03 -2.82 -10.06
CA ILE A 82 9.59 -3.11 -10.09
C ILE A 82 8.92 -2.45 -11.30
N LYS A 83 9.23 -1.17 -11.57
CA LYS A 83 8.74 -0.47 -12.76
C LYS A 83 9.16 -1.20 -14.03
N SER A 84 10.44 -1.51 -14.16
CA SER A 84 10.97 -2.24 -15.32
C SER A 84 10.29 -3.61 -15.50
N TYR A 85 10.06 -4.34 -14.41
CA TYR A 85 9.34 -5.62 -14.44
C TYR A 85 7.88 -5.46 -14.86
N SER A 86 7.19 -4.41 -14.40
CA SER A 86 5.77 -4.16 -14.73
C SER A 86 5.54 -3.98 -16.22
N GLU A 87 6.49 -3.35 -16.92
CA GLU A 87 6.45 -3.06 -18.36
C GLU A 87 6.77 -4.28 -19.25
N LEU A 88 7.25 -5.38 -18.67
CA LEU A 88 7.56 -6.60 -19.43
C LEU A 88 6.29 -7.33 -19.89
N ASN A 89 6.40 -8.01 -21.03
CA ASN A 89 5.42 -9.00 -21.45
C ASN A 89 5.47 -10.26 -20.56
N ASP A 90 4.42 -11.09 -20.63
CA ASP A 90 4.25 -12.25 -19.76
C ASP A 90 5.39 -13.26 -19.85
N ASP A 91 5.95 -13.48 -21.04
CA ASP A 91 7.03 -14.46 -21.22
C ASP A 91 8.34 -13.96 -20.63
N ASN A 92 8.63 -12.66 -20.76
CA ASN A 92 9.77 -12.03 -20.12
C ASN A 92 9.59 -11.99 -18.59
N LYS A 93 8.38 -11.70 -18.08
CA LYS A 93 8.06 -11.77 -16.65
C LYS A 93 8.33 -13.17 -16.09
N LYS A 94 7.85 -14.22 -16.76
CA LYS A 94 8.12 -15.63 -16.38
C LYS A 94 9.63 -15.90 -16.34
N THR A 95 10.37 -15.44 -17.33
CA THR A 95 11.82 -15.63 -17.43
C THR A 95 12.55 -14.97 -16.25
N VAL A 96 12.21 -13.73 -15.91
CA VAL A 96 12.77 -13.02 -14.75
C VAL A 96 12.46 -13.75 -13.45
N VAL A 97 11.21 -14.18 -13.24
CA VAL A 97 10.82 -14.93 -12.03
C VAL A 97 11.60 -16.25 -11.90
N GLN A 98 11.79 -16.97 -13.01
CA GLN A 98 12.58 -18.21 -13.01
C GLN A 98 14.04 -17.94 -12.67
N PHE A 99 14.63 -16.88 -13.22
CA PHE A 99 15.99 -16.46 -12.88
C PHE A 99 16.12 -16.17 -11.37
N ILE A 100 15.23 -15.35 -10.80
CA ILE A 100 15.24 -15.00 -9.37
C ILE A 100 15.15 -16.27 -8.51
N LYS A 101 14.23 -17.20 -8.82
CA LYS A 101 14.11 -18.49 -8.11
C LYS A 101 15.41 -19.29 -8.14
N SER A 102 16.10 -19.30 -9.28
CA SER A 102 17.37 -20.02 -9.42
C SER A 102 18.49 -19.42 -8.54
N VAL A 103 18.51 -18.09 -8.40
CA VAL A 103 19.48 -17.38 -7.55
C VAL A 103 19.20 -17.68 -6.08
N MET A 104 17.93 -17.59 -5.65
CA MET A 104 17.54 -17.85 -4.26
C MET A 104 17.87 -19.28 -3.83
N LYS A 105 17.58 -20.27 -4.69
CA LYS A 105 17.91 -21.68 -4.42
C LYS A 105 19.41 -21.87 -4.20
N LYS A 106 20.26 -21.28 -5.06
CA LYS A 106 21.73 -21.35 -4.94
C LYS A 106 22.26 -20.71 -3.64
N GLN A 107 21.57 -19.72 -3.08
CA GLN A 107 21.95 -19.13 -1.79
C GLN A 107 21.54 -20.03 -0.62
N GLN A 108 20.40 -20.71 -0.72
CA GLN A 108 19.94 -21.64 0.29
C GLN A 108 20.83 -22.90 0.37
N ASP A 109 21.36 -23.36 -0.77
CA ASP A 109 22.30 -24.49 -0.83
C ASP A 109 23.73 -24.12 -0.34
N ARG A 110 24.00 -22.83 -0.10
CA ARG A 110 25.31 -22.32 0.37
C ARG A 110 25.37 -22.06 1.87
N ASN A 111 24.23 -22.04 2.56
CA ASN A 111 24.11 -21.83 4.00
C ASN A 111 23.84 -23.16 4.70
#